data_AF-A0AA39QFD6-F1
#
_entry.id   AF-A0AA39QFD6-F1
#
_cell.length_a   1.000
_cell.length_b   1.000
_cell.length_c   1.000
_cell.angle_alpha   90.00
_cell.angle_beta   90.00
_cell.angle_gamma   90.00
#
_symmetry.space_group_name_H-M   'P 1'
#
loop_
_entity.id
_entity.type
_entity.pdbx_description
1 polymer ?
#
loop_
_entity_poly.entity_id
_entity_poly.type
_entity_poly.pdbx_seq_one_letter_code
_entity_poly.pdbx_strand_id
1 'polypeptide(L)'
;ILIYPWLTKGGTNIGNNDLDQLHGKHFLNDNLISVRLMLVCEWLARKNEGFMNNVYFFSSFWFPKLQKVSNTCFKRDYTNIRRWTSKINIFTHKYLIVPIHKEYSLS
;
A
#
# COMPACT_ATOMS: atom_id res chain seq x y z
N ILE A 1 6.91 19.56 1.90
CA ILE A 1 6.20 18.35 1.41
C ILE A 1 7.27 17.41 0.87
N LEU A 2 7.30 16.19 1.38
CA LEU A 2 8.23 15.13 1.00
C LEU A 2 7.48 14.09 0.15
N ILE A 3 8.07 13.57 -0.92
CA ILE A 3 7.47 12.53 -1.76
C ILE A 3 8.36 11.28 -1.70
N TYR A 4 7.82 10.15 -1.24
CA TYR A 4 8.56 8.90 -1.10
C TYR A 4 7.82 7.73 -1.77
N PRO A 5 8.48 6.90 -2.59
CA PRO A 5 9.90 6.94 -2.96
C PRO A 5 10.21 8.15 -3.83
N TRP A 6 11.41 8.71 -3.65
CA TRP A 6 11.86 9.92 -4.32
C TRP A 6 11.71 9.80 -5.84
N LEU A 7 11.13 10.83 -6.48
CA LEU A 7 11.05 10.98 -7.95
C LEU A 7 10.32 9.85 -8.70
N THR A 8 9.51 9.02 -8.02
CA THR A 8 8.70 7.98 -8.67
C THR A 8 7.27 8.44 -8.93
N LYS A 9 6.73 8.13 -10.12
CA LYS A 9 5.29 8.29 -10.39
C LYS A 9 4.50 7.40 -9.44
N GLY A 10 3.70 8.01 -8.57
CA GLY A 10 2.93 7.30 -7.54
C GLY A 10 3.57 7.31 -6.14
N GLY A 11 4.59 8.12 -5.91
CA GLY A 11 5.12 8.35 -4.56
C GLY A 11 4.08 8.94 -3.61
N THR A 12 4.17 8.55 -2.34
CA THR A 12 3.32 9.03 -1.25
C THR A 12 3.77 10.41 -0.80
N ASN A 13 2.84 11.36 -0.72
CA ASN A 13 3.09 12.69 -0.18
C ASN A 13 3.07 12.65 1.35
N ILE A 14 4.09 13.24 1.96
CA ILE A 14 4.26 13.40 3.40
C ILE A 14 4.33 14.91 3.69
N GLY A 15 3.35 15.41 4.42
CA GLY A 15 3.23 16.79 4.87
C GLY A 15 3.29 16.89 6.40
N ASN A 16 3.10 18.12 6.91
CA ASN A 16 3.18 18.40 8.34
C ASN A 16 2.12 17.63 9.15
N ASN A 17 0.91 17.46 8.60
CA ASN A 17 -0.14 16.67 9.24
C ASN A 17 0.25 15.20 9.44
N ASP A 18 1.04 14.62 8.53
CA ASP A 18 1.56 13.26 8.70
C ASP A 18 2.59 13.21 9.84
N LEU A 19 3.44 14.24 9.97
CA LEU A 19 4.41 14.33 11.07
C LEU A 19 3.73 14.49 12.43
N ASP A 20 2.67 15.29 12.50
CA ASP A 20 1.91 15.52 13.74
C ASP A 20 1.33 14.22 14.32
N GLN A 21 0.96 13.26 13.48
CA GLN A 21 0.47 11.95 13.91
C GLN A 21 1.56 11.05 14.49
N LEU A 22 2.84 11.24 14.12
CA LEU A 22 3.96 10.52 14.74
C LEU A 22 4.19 10.92 16.19
N HIS A 23 3.69 12.09 16.63
CA HIS A 23 3.81 12.58 18.00
C HIS A 23 2.81 11.95 18.99
N GLY A 24 2.08 10.89 18.59
CA GLY A 24 1.44 9.96 19.52
C GLY A 24 0.06 10.35 20.05
N LYS A 25 -0.61 11.34 19.43
CA LYS A 25 -1.97 11.74 19.83
C LYS A 25 -3.09 11.19 18.95
N HIS A 26 -2.75 10.55 17.83
CA HIS A 26 -3.70 10.05 16.83
C HIS A 26 -3.23 8.73 16.23
N PHE A 27 -4.15 7.98 15.62
CA PHE A 27 -3.79 6.83 14.79
C PHE A 27 -2.90 7.28 13.61
N LEU A 28 -1.96 6.42 13.21
CA LEU A 28 -1.15 6.63 12.02
C LEU A 28 -2.05 6.57 10.79
N ASN A 29 -1.89 7.54 9.89
CA ASN A 29 -2.56 7.50 8.60
C ASN A 29 -1.93 6.48 7.63
N ASP A 30 -2.67 6.21 6.56
CA ASP A 30 -2.26 5.30 5.49
C ASP A 30 -0.93 5.69 4.83
N ASN A 31 -0.64 6.99 4.69
CA ASN A 31 0.60 7.48 4.09
C ASN A 31 1.83 7.06 4.92
N LEU A 32 1.78 7.25 6.24
CA LEU A 32 2.86 6.87 7.15
C LEU A 32 3.07 5.36 7.17
N ILE A 33 1.99 4.57 7.13
CA ILE A 33 2.08 3.10 7.06
C ILE A 33 2.75 2.68 5.74
N SER A 34 2.31 3.23 4.60
CA SER A 34 2.91 2.94 3.30
C SER A 34 4.40 3.30 3.26
N VAL A 35 4.76 4.49 3.75
CA VAL A 35 6.15 4.95 3.79
C VAL A 35 7.00 4.07 4.69
N ARG A 36 6.49 3.71 5.88
CA ARG A 36 7.22 2.84 6.81
C ARG A 36 7.51 1.47 6.20
N LEU A 37 6.52 0.87 5.53
CA LEU A 37 6.66 -0.42 4.86
C LEU A 37 7.69 -0.36 3.72
N MET A 38 7.64 0.69 2.90
CA MET A 38 8.63 0.88 1.83
C MET A 38 10.05 1.04 2.39
N LEU A 39 10.23 1.78 3.49
CA LEU A 39 11.55 1.92 4.17
C LEU A 39 12.07 0.58 4.69
N VAL A 40 11.21 -0.29 5.23
CA VAL A 40 11.61 -1.66 5.64
C VAL A 40 12.12 -2.45 4.44
N CYS A 41 11.39 -2.44 3.33
CA CYS A 41 11.79 -3.19 2.14
C CYS A 41 13.07 -2.63 1.51
N GLU A 42 13.27 -1.31 1.51
CA GLU A 42 14.53 -0.70 1.08
C GLU A 42 15.70 -1.14 1.97
N TRP A 43 15.51 -1.17 3.29
CA TRP A 43 16.52 -1.68 4.22
C TRP A 43 16.85 -3.16 3.98
N LEU A 44 15.84 -4.00 3.69
CA LEU A 44 16.04 -5.40 3.32
C LEU A 44 16.78 -5.54 1.99
N ALA A 45 16.49 -4.68 1.01
CA ALA A 45 17.13 -4.68 -0.29
C ALA A 45 18.63 -4.36 -0.22
N ARG A 46 19.08 -3.60 0.80
CA ARG A 46 20.52 -3.37 1.04
C ARG A 46 21.29 -4.65 1.38
N LYS A 47 20.61 -5.68 1.85
CA LYS A 47 21.20 -7.00 2.17
C LYS A 47 21.01 -8.03 1.07
N ASN A 48 20.12 -7.77 0.11
CA ASN A 48 19.76 -8.71 -0.96
C ASN A 48 19.42 -7.91 -2.23
N GLU A 49 20.39 -7.83 -3.13
CA GLU A 49 20.24 -7.14 -4.41
C GLU A 49 19.10 -7.79 -5.23
N GLY A 50 18.22 -6.96 -5.77
CA GLY A 50 17.04 -7.44 -6.50
C GLY A 50 15.86 -7.90 -5.64
N PHE A 51 15.93 -7.79 -4.31
CA PHE A 51 14.76 -8.04 -3.44
C PHE A 51 13.55 -7.21 -3.86
N MET A 52 13.75 -5.91 -4.15
CA MET A 52 12.67 -5.01 -4.59
C MET A 52 11.99 -5.47 -5.87
N ASN A 53 12.67 -6.18 -6.77
CA ASN A 53 12.08 -6.72 -8.00
C ASN A 53 11.08 -7.85 -7.72
N ASN A 54 11.11 -8.42 -6.51
CA ASN A 54 10.24 -9.51 -6.09
C ASN A 54 9.11 -9.03 -5.18
N VAL A 55 8.95 -7.72 -4.94
CA VAL A 55 7.94 -7.16 -4.03
C VAL A 55 7.01 -6.24 -4.80
N TYR A 56 5.70 -6.48 -4.67
CA TYR A 56 4.67 -5.56 -5.14
C TYR A 56 3.86 -5.00 -3.97
N PHE A 57 3.66 -3.69 -3.94
CA PHE A 57 2.88 -3.01 -2.92
C PHE A 57 1.51 -2.62 -3.44
N PHE A 58 0.47 -3.06 -2.73
CA PHE A 58 -0.86 -2.48 -2.90
C PHE A 58 -1.01 -1.22 -2.04
N SER A 59 -1.75 -0.25 -2.55
CA SER A 59 -2.27 0.85 -1.71
C SER A 59 -3.23 0.30 -0.65
N SER A 60 -3.32 0.94 0.52
CA SER A 60 -4.29 0.60 1.58
C SER A 60 -5.75 0.51 1.07
N PHE A 61 -6.10 1.27 0.03
CA PHE A 61 -7.44 1.27 -0.58
C PHE A 61 -7.81 0.01 -1.37
N TRP A 62 -6.83 -0.82 -1.75
CA TRP A 62 -7.09 -1.97 -2.62
C TRP A 62 -7.91 -3.04 -1.89
N PHE A 63 -7.51 -3.41 -0.68
CA PHE A 63 -8.16 -4.49 0.07
C PHE A 63 -9.63 -4.18 0.44
N PRO A 64 -9.97 -2.98 0.96
CA PRO A 64 -11.36 -2.60 1.18
C PRO A 64 -12.21 -2.64 -0.10
N LYS A 65 -11.61 -2.36 -1.27
CA LYS A 65 -12.32 -2.44 -2.55
C LYS A 65 -12.48 -3.89 -3.01
N LEU A 66 -11.48 -4.74 -2.78
CA LEU A 66 -11.55 -6.18 -3.06
C LEU A 66 -12.66 -6.85 -2.22
N GLN A 67 -12.77 -6.51 -0.94
CA GLN A 67 -13.81 -7.06 -0.06
C GLN A 67 -15.25 -6.74 -0.53
N LYS A 68 -15.42 -5.67 -1.30
CA LYS A 68 -16.72 -5.28 -1.88
C LYS A 68 -17.05 -6.02 -3.17
N VAL A 69 -16.15 -6.85 -3.70
CA VAL A 69 -16.42 -7.67 -4.87
C VAL A 69 -17.35 -8.80 -4.48
N SER A 70 -18.58 -8.76 -4.97
CA SER A 70 -19.57 -9.80 -4.70
C SER A 70 -19.37 -11.00 -5.62
N ASN A 71 -19.67 -12.21 -5.12
CA ASN A 71 -19.70 -13.41 -5.96
C ASN A 71 -20.87 -13.41 -6.94
N THR A 72 -21.97 -12.71 -6.61
CA THR A 72 -23.17 -12.62 -7.45
C THR A 72 -23.02 -11.67 -8.64
N CYS A 73 -22.18 -10.63 -8.52
CA CYS A 73 -21.90 -9.66 -9.58
C CYS A 73 -20.40 -9.52 -9.87
N PHE A 74 -19.66 -10.63 -9.80
CA PHE A 74 -18.19 -10.65 -9.88
C PHE A 74 -17.62 -9.85 -11.06
N LYS A 75 -18.11 -10.07 -12.30
CA LYS A 75 -17.60 -9.36 -13.49
C LYS A 75 -17.71 -7.84 -13.37
N ARG A 76 -18.85 -7.33 -12.88
CA ARG A 76 -19.09 -5.89 -12.71
C ARG A 76 -18.19 -5.32 -11.61
N ASP A 77 -18.14 -5.99 -10.47
CA ASP A 77 -17.43 -5.48 -9.30
C ASP A 77 -15.90 -5.60 -9.47
N TYR A 78 -15.44 -6.68 -10.10
CA TYR A 78 -14.03 -6.90 -10.46
C TYR A 78 -13.50 -5.84 -11.44
N THR A 79 -14.36 -5.32 -12.33
CA THR A 79 -13.97 -4.26 -13.28
C THR A 79 -13.44 -3.00 -12.59
N ASN A 80 -13.88 -2.74 -11.35
CA ASN A 80 -13.41 -1.61 -10.56
C ASN A 80 -12.01 -1.84 -9.96
N ILE A 81 -11.65 -3.09 -9.63
CA ILE A 81 -10.36 -3.42 -9.01
C ILE A 81 -9.28 -3.81 -10.02
N ARG A 82 -9.65 -4.31 -11.21
CA ARG A 82 -8.68 -4.77 -12.23
C ARG A 82 -7.71 -3.68 -12.69
N ARG A 83 -8.06 -2.40 -12.49
CA ARG A 83 -7.19 -1.26 -12.85
C ARG A 83 -5.88 -1.27 -12.07
N TRP A 84 -5.89 -1.72 -10.81
CA TRP A 84 -4.68 -1.81 -9.97
C TRP A 84 -3.61 -2.73 -10.57
N THR A 85 -4.00 -3.77 -11.30
CA THR A 85 -3.08 -4.74 -11.91
C THR A 85 -3.06 -4.67 -13.43
N SER A 86 -3.67 -3.63 -14.02
CA SER A 86 -3.85 -3.53 -15.47
C SER A 86 -2.55 -3.39 -16.28
N LYS A 87 -1.48 -2.92 -15.65
CA LYS A 87 -0.16 -2.68 -16.27
C LYS A 87 0.96 -3.49 -15.64
N ILE A 88 0.63 -4.42 -14.74
CA ILE A 88 1.62 -5.18 -13.98
C ILE A 88 1.15 -6.62 -13.77
N ASN A 89 2.03 -7.58 -14.05
CA ASN A 89 1.79 -8.97 -13.70
C ASN A 89 2.23 -9.20 -12.24
N ILE A 90 1.28 -9.16 -11.31
CA ILE A 90 1.59 -9.35 -9.88
C ILE A 90 2.11 -10.77 -9.57
N PHE A 91 1.85 -11.76 -10.42
CA PHE A 91 2.30 -13.14 -10.22
C PHE A 91 3.79 -13.36 -10.49
N THR A 92 4.49 -12.38 -11.07
CA THR A 92 5.96 -12.43 -11.20
C THR A 92 6.68 -12.05 -9.92
N HIS A 93 5.97 -11.52 -8.92
CA HIS A 93 6.55 -11.08 -7.66
C HIS A 93 6.40 -12.20 -6.62
N LYS A 94 7.44 -12.40 -5.79
CA LYS A 94 7.41 -13.40 -4.71
C LYS A 94 6.58 -12.92 -3.51
N TYR A 95 6.52 -11.62 -3.30
CA TYR A 95 5.85 -11.00 -2.16
C TYR A 95 4.84 -9.96 -2.63
N LEU A 96 3.61 -10.08 -2.14
CA LEU A 96 2.55 -9.10 -2.30
C LEU A 96 2.27 -8.47 -0.94
N ILE A 97 2.58 -7.19 -0.78
CA ILE A 97 2.33 -6.46 0.46
C ILE A 97 0.99 -5.76 0.35
N VAL A 98 0.06 -6.16 1.22
CA VAL A 98 -1.30 -5.63 1.30
C VAL A 98 -1.49 -5.00 2.68
N PRO A 99 -1.40 -3.67 2.80
CA PRO A 99 -1.72 -2.98 4.04
C PRO A 99 -3.22 -3.15 4.35
N ILE A 100 -3.55 -3.60 5.55
CA ILE A 100 -4.94 -3.74 6.02
C ILE A 100 -5.11 -2.85 7.23
N HIS A 101 -5.94 -1.82 7.09
CA HIS A 101 -6.47 -1.05 8.21
C HIS A 101 -7.86 -1.57 8.53
N LYS A 102 -8.06 -2.07 9.75
CA LYS A 102 -9.38 -2.48 10.25
C LYS A 102 -9.74 -1.52 11.36
N GLU A 103 -10.88 -0.84 11.24
CA GLU A 103 -11.42 -0.09 12.37
C GLU A 103 -11.63 -1.05 13.54
N TYR A 104 -11.03 -0.73 14.68
CA TYR A 104 -11.41 -1.33 15.95
C TYR A 104 -12.72 -0.69 16.38
N SER A 105 -13.84 -1.33 16.05
CA SER A 105 -15.07 -1.08 16.81
C SER A 105 -14.81 -1.59 18.23
N LEU A 106 -14.73 -0.67 19.20
CA LEU A 106 -14.88 -1.04 20.61
C LEU A 106 -16.32 -1.57 20.76
N SER A 107 -16.47 -2.88 20.72
CA SER A 107 -17.67 -3.59 21.16
C SER A 107 -17.66 -3.69 22.68
#